data_AF-A0A7C4U8G9-F1
#
_entry.id   AF-A0A7C4U8G9-F1
#
_cell.length_a   1.000
_cell.length_b   1.000
_cell.length_c   1.000
_cell.angle_alpha   90.00
_cell.angle_beta   90.00
_cell.angle_gamma   90.00
#
_symmetry.space_group_name_H-M   'P 1'
#
loop_
_entity.id
_entity.type
_entity.pdbx_description
1 polymer ?
#
loop_
_entity_poly.entity_id
_entity_poly.type
_entity_poly.pdbx_seq_one_letter_code
_entity_poly.pdbx_strand_id
1 'polypeptide(L)'
;MTNTLHRLTASKSPLSSNCQLIAIERVGPSKKDGRCYTMRGRDVTADTHSVDPLFDSYSVTTIGIGDGGNEIGMGKIPHETIVKNIPNGDLIHCRVSTDYLIVAGVSNWGAYALAAGVALLRGVDLPDELFDPDRERAILQTMVDAGPLVDGVTGQQTATVDGLSWEQYIAPLLRIREIMKM
;
A
#
# COMPACT_ATOMS: atom_id res chain seq x y z
N MET A 1 29.46 32.82 2.05
CA MET A 1 28.63 32.49 0.88
C MET A 1 27.48 31.65 1.37
N THR A 2 26.36 32.32 1.64
CA THR A 2 25.17 31.75 2.27
C THR A 2 24.32 31.12 1.18
N ASN A 3 24.28 29.79 1.11
CA ASN A 3 23.46 29.09 0.12
C ASN A 3 22.07 28.82 0.71
N THR A 4 21.21 29.83 0.63
CA THR A 4 19.79 29.72 0.98
C THR A 4 19.08 28.94 -0.13
N LEU A 5 18.87 27.64 0.09
CA LEU A 5 17.94 26.84 -0.70
C LEU A 5 16.52 27.35 -0.43
N HIS A 6 16.03 28.20 -1.33
CA HIS A 6 14.61 28.47 -1.46
C HIS A 6 13.90 27.13 -1.72
N ARG A 7 13.18 26.60 -0.71
CA ARG A 7 12.10 25.65 -0.97
C ARG A 7 11.06 26.40 -1.79
N LEU A 8 11.09 26.23 -3.10
CA LEU A 8 9.94 26.47 -3.95
C LEU A 8 8.81 25.58 -3.42
N THR A 9 7.82 26.20 -2.77
CA THR A 9 6.51 25.59 -2.58
C THR A 9 5.90 25.47 -3.98
N ALA A 10 6.26 24.42 -4.71
CA ALA A 10 5.69 24.14 -6.01
C ALA A 10 4.19 23.92 -5.80
N SER A 11 3.36 24.82 -6.31
CA SER A 11 1.92 24.64 -6.37
C SER A 11 1.66 23.38 -7.20
N LYS A 12 1.06 22.37 -6.58
CA LYS A 12 0.71 21.11 -7.22
C LYS A 12 -0.07 21.34 -8.52
N SER A 13 0.37 20.69 -9.60
CA SER A 13 -0.26 20.80 -10.91
C SER A 13 -1.68 20.21 -10.90
N PRO A 14 -2.69 20.87 -11.46
CA PRO A 14 -4.03 20.30 -11.54
C PRO A 14 -4.08 19.18 -12.59
N LEU A 15 -4.53 18.00 -12.19
CA LEU A 15 -5.13 17.01 -13.08
C LEU A 15 -6.65 17.25 -13.12
N SER A 16 -7.37 16.60 -14.03
CA SER A 16 -8.83 16.74 -14.10
C SER A 16 -9.49 16.42 -12.75
N SER A 17 -10.63 17.05 -12.44
CA SER A 17 -11.32 16.97 -11.15
C SER A 17 -11.79 15.56 -10.74
N ASN A 18 -11.60 14.56 -11.61
CA ASN A 18 -12.00 13.17 -11.41
C ASN A 18 -10.80 12.21 -11.28
N CYS A 19 -9.57 12.72 -11.16
CA CYS A 19 -8.38 11.89 -10.99
C CYS A 19 -8.13 11.62 -9.48
N GLN A 20 -7.86 10.35 -9.15
CA GLN A 20 -7.45 9.92 -7.82
C GLN A 20 -6.22 9.01 -7.96
N LEU A 21 -5.32 9.05 -6.97
CA LEU A 21 -4.18 8.14 -6.91
C LEU A 21 -4.31 7.24 -5.68
N ILE A 22 -4.23 5.94 -5.90
CA ILE A 22 -4.30 4.94 -4.84
C ILE A 22 -3.01 4.11 -4.88
N ALA A 23 -2.26 4.11 -3.77
CA ALA A 23 -1.12 3.23 -3.55
C ALA A 23 -1.57 2.06 -2.67
N ILE A 24 -1.30 0.83 -3.11
CA ILE A 24 -1.55 -0.39 -2.34
C ILE A 24 -0.21 -1.12 -2.22
N GLU A 25 0.27 -1.31 -1.00
CA GLU A 25 1.52 -2.04 -0.71
C GLU A 25 2.74 -1.49 -1.50
N ARG A 26 2.71 -0.18 -1.81
CA ARG A 26 3.73 0.42 -2.67
C ARG A 26 4.83 1.00 -1.80
N VAL A 27 5.98 0.32 -1.75
CA VAL A 27 7.20 0.84 -1.11
C VAL A 27 7.50 2.26 -1.58
N GLY A 28 7.72 3.16 -0.63
CA GLY A 28 8.10 4.53 -0.89
C GLY A 28 9.46 4.89 -0.29
N PRO A 29 10.00 6.06 -0.65
CA PRO A 29 11.30 6.51 -0.18
C PRO A 29 11.28 6.78 1.34
N SER A 30 12.34 6.35 2.01
CA SER A 30 12.56 6.57 3.44
C SER A 30 12.70 8.05 3.78
N LYS A 31 12.19 8.43 4.94
CA LYS A 31 12.38 9.75 5.55
C LYS A 31 13.84 10.03 5.90
N LYS A 32 14.66 8.99 6.11
CA LYS A 32 16.03 9.10 6.57
C LYS A 32 16.99 9.55 5.47
N ASP A 33 16.89 8.95 4.29
CA ASP A 33 17.85 9.17 3.20
C ASP A 33 17.24 9.11 1.79
N GLY A 34 15.92 8.97 1.66
CA GLY A 34 15.23 8.93 0.38
C GLY A 34 15.32 7.61 -0.38
N ARG A 35 15.93 6.56 0.20
CA ARG A 35 16.03 5.23 -0.41
C ARG A 35 14.81 4.37 -0.09
N CYS A 36 14.54 3.36 -0.91
CA CYS A 36 13.45 2.42 -0.68
C CYS A 36 13.98 1.18 0.04
N TYR A 37 13.31 0.78 1.12
CA TYR A 37 13.71 -0.37 1.92
C TYR A 37 12.58 -1.38 2.07
N THR A 38 12.93 -2.67 2.15
CA THR A 38 12.02 -3.69 2.67
C THR A 38 11.86 -3.54 4.18
N MET A 39 10.87 -4.23 4.76
CA MET A 39 10.69 -4.35 6.22
C MET A 39 11.94 -4.87 6.96
N ARG A 40 12.80 -5.63 6.27
CA ARG A 40 14.08 -6.13 6.80
C ARG A 40 15.23 -5.13 6.69
N GLY A 41 14.97 -3.92 6.19
CA GLY A 41 16.00 -2.89 5.98
C GLY A 41 16.90 -3.15 4.76
N ARG A 42 16.51 -4.04 3.84
CA ARG A 42 17.25 -4.25 2.58
C ARG A 42 16.93 -3.11 1.62
N ASP A 43 17.96 -2.45 1.12
CA ASP A 43 17.83 -1.44 0.07
C ASP A 43 17.34 -2.09 -1.23
N VAL A 44 16.17 -1.63 -1.70
CA VAL A 44 15.51 -2.06 -2.95
C VAL A 44 15.27 -0.87 -3.87
N THR A 45 16.04 0.21 -3.71
CA THR A 45 15.91 1.43 -4.52
C THR A 45 16.11 1.15 -6.00
N ALA A 46 17.05 0.26 -6.36
CA ALA A 46 17.30 -0.11 -7.75
C ALA A 46 16.15 -0.91 -8.38
N ASP A 47 15.41 -1.67 -7.57
CA ASP A 47 14.28 -2.50 -8.00
C ASP A 47 12.94 -1.74 -7.95
N THR A 48 12.89 -0.65 -7.18
CA THR A 48 11.69 0.13 -6.93
C THR A 48 11.69 1.39 -7.78
N HIS A 49 10.93 1.38 -8.86
CA HIS A 49 10.71 2.56 -9.68
C HIS A 49 10.06 3.69 -8.86
N SER A 50 10.62 4.89 -8.93
CA SER A 50 10.09 6.05 -8.21
C SER A 50 8.74 6.46 -8.79
N VAL A 51 7.70 6.31 -7.98
CA VAL A 51 6.31 6.74 -8.27
C VAL A 51 5.84 7.79 -7.26
N ASP A 52 6.62 8.04 -6.21
CA ASP A 52 6.35 9.06 -5.20
C ASP A 52 6.20 10.49 -5.74
N PRO A 53 6.89 10.91 -6.84
CA PRO A 53 6.64 12.24 -7.39
C PRO A 53 5.21 12.43 -7.85
N LEU A 54 4.47 11.38 -8.21
CA LEU A 54 3.06 11.50 -8.59
C LEU A 54 2.19 11.96 -7.41
N PHE A 55 2.51 11.53 -6.19
CA PHE A 55 1.78 11.88 -4.97
C PHE A 55 2.13 13.29 -4.47
N ASP A 56 3.37 13.73 -4.73
CA ASP A 56 3.84 15.07 -4.38
C ASP A 56 3.44 16.14 -5.43
N SER A 57 3.34 15.78 -6.72
CA SER A 57 3.25 16.75 -7.82
C SER A 57 1.85 17.18 -8.22
N TYR A 58 0.82 16.39 -7.92
CA TYR A 58 -0.54 16.63 -8.42
C TYR A 58 -1.54 16.97 -7.31
N SER A 59 -2.45 17.90 -7.63
CA SER A 59 -3.58 18.29 -6.77
C SER A 59 -4.75 17.33 -6.97
N VAL A 60 -4.55 16.07 -6.61
CA VAL A 60 -5.55 14.99 -6.69
C VAL A 60 -5.73 14.35 -5.33
N THR A 61 -6.90 13.75 -5.10
CA THR A 61 -7.13 12.95 -3.90
C THR A 61 -6.20 11.74 -3.92
N THR A 62 -5.44 11.56 -2.84
CA THR A 62 -4.49 10.47 -2.67
C THR A 62 -4.90 9.54 -1.53
N ILE A 63 -4.83 8.24 -1.77
CA ILE A 63 -5.11 7.19 -0.78
C ILE A 63 -3.90 6.26 -0.72
N GLY A 64 -3.40 6.00 0.49
CA GLY A 64 -2.38 4.99 0.76
C GLY A 64 -2.98 3.83 1.53
N ILE A 65 -2.59 2.60 1.17
CA ILE A 65 -2.90 1.37 1.88
C ILE A 65 -1.58 0.64 2.12
N GLY A 66 -1.26 0.39 3.39
CA GLY A 66 -0.02 -0.26 3.82
C GLY A 66 -0.20 -1.01 5.14
N ASP A 67 0.76 -1.84 5.50
CA ASP A 67 0.77 -2.62 6.74
C ASP A 67 2.12 -2.62 7.48
N GLY A 68 3.21 -2.18 6.84
CA GLY A 68 4.58 -2.24 7.35
C GLY A 68 5.19 -0.91 7.77
N GLY A 69 4.79 0.23 7.20
CA GLY A 69 5.34 1.56 7.51
C GLY A 69 6.34 2.11 6.48
N ASN A 70 6.76 1.29 5.52
CA ASN A 70 7.67 1.65 4.41
C ASN A 70 6.94 1.98 3.11
N GLU A 71 5.61 1.99 3.11
CA GLU A 71 4.75 2.20 1.95
C GLU A 71 4.28 3.66 1.82
N ILE A 72 3.95 4.05 0.59
CA ILE A 72 3.38 5.36 0.27
C ILE A 72 2.07 5.56 1.07
N GLY A 73 2.02 6.67 1.80
CA GLY A 73 0.93 7.02 2.71
C GLY A 73 1.33 6.91 4.18
N MET A 74 2.28 6.02 4.52
CA MET A 74 2.74 5.83 5.90
C MET A 74 3.45 7.05 6.47
N GLY A 75 3.93 7.98 5.62
CA GLY A 75 4.44 9.28 6.06
C GLY A 75 3.39 10.16 6.77
N LYS A 76 2.11 9.77 6.75
CA LYS A 76 1.05 10.38 7.57
C LYS A 76 1.16 10.00 9.05
N ILE A 77 1.79 8.88 9.38
CA ILE A 77 1.96 8.42 10.77
C ILE A 77 3.14 9.17 11.41
N PRO A 78 3.03 9.64 12.67
CA PRO A 78 4.15 10.25 13.37
C PRO A 78 5.38 9.34 13.41
N HIS A 79 6.56 9.94 13.21
CA HIS A 79 7.78 9.16 13.06
C HIS A 79 8.14 8.39 14.33
N GLU A 80 7.92 8.98 15.51
CA GLU A 80 8.10 8.28 16.78
C GLU A 80 7.21 7.04 16.92
N THR A 81 6.00 7.05 16.34
CA THR A 81 5.09 5.89 16.36
C THR A 81 5.67 4.75 15.53
N ILE A 82 6.19 5.04 14.33
CA ILE A 82 6.81 4.02 13.48
C ILE A 82 8.09 3.48 14.13
N VAL A 83 8.99 4.35 14.59
CA VAL A 83 10.25 3.94 15.24
C VAL A 83 10.01 3.06 16.46
N LYS A 84 8.97 3.38 17.24
CA LYS A 84 8.64 2.65 18.47
C LYS A 84 8.08 1.25 18.19
N ASN A 85 7.26 1.09 17.15
CA ASN A 85 6.45 -0.12 16.96
C ASN A 85 6.92 -1.01 15.81
N ILE A 86 7.72 -0.48 14.88
CA ILE A 86 8.16 -1.20 13.68
C ILE A 86 9.66 -1.51 13.75
N PRO A 87 10.09 -2.78 13.59
CA PRO A 87 11.50 -3.12 13.45
C PRO A 87 12.15 -2.34 12.31
N ASN A 88 13.33 -1.78 12.54
CA ASN A 88 14.01 -0.87 11.60
C ASN A 88 13.22 0.41 11.27
N GLY A 89 12.21 0.79 12.06
CA GLY A 89 11.30 1.91 11.76
C GLY A 89 12.01 3.24 11.44
N ASP A 90 13.12 3.55 12.12
CA ASP A 90 13.93 4.74 11.82
C ASP A 90 14.51 4.73 10.39
N LEU A 91 14.91 3.56 9.91
CA LEU A 91 15.46 3.37 8.57
C LEU A 91 14.37 3.33 7.50
N ILE A 92 13.28 2.61 7.75
CA ILE A 92 12.34 2.24 6.68
C ILE A 92 11.14 3.17 6.54
N HIS A 93 10.86 4.02 7.53
CA HIS A 93 9.66 4.85 7.55
C HIS A 93 9.56 5.70 6.27
N CYS A 94 8.53 5.43 5.47
CA CYS A 94 8.25 6.18 4.25
C CYS A 94 8.01 7.67 4.54
N ARG A 95 8.61 8.57 3.75
CA ARG A 95 8.39 10.02 3.87
C ARG A 95 7.08 10.50 3.26
N VAL A 96 6.48 9.71 2.37
CA VAL A 96 5.37 10.14 1.51
C VAL A 96 4.06 9.99 2.28
N SER A 97 3.31 11.08 2.40
CA SER A 97 1.99 11.12 3.02
C SER A 97 0.90 11.19 1.96
N THR A 98 -0.30 10.72 2.30
CA THR A 98 -1.51 10.76 1.45
C THR A 98 -2.65 11.44 2.19
N ASP A 99 -3.65 11.93 1.45
CA ASP A 99 -4.82 12.60 2.03
C ASP A 99 -5.59 11.63 2.94
N TYR A 100 -5.69 10.36 2.54
CA TYR A 100 -6.25 9.28 3.33
C TYR A 100 -5.27 8.12 3.43
N LEU A 101 -5.19 7.49 4.61
CA LEU A 101 -4.36 6.33 4.88
C LEU A 101 -5.23 5.24 5.49
N ILE A 102 -5.15 4.03 4.96
CA ILE A 102 -5.73 2.81 5.53
C ILE A 102 -4.56 1.93 5.96
N VAL A 103 -4.48 1.67 7.27
CA VAL A 103 -3.56 0.67 7.82
C VAL A 103 -4.34 -0.62 8.01
N ALA A 104 -3.84 -1.71 7.45
CA ALA A 104 -4.46 -3.04 7.54
C ALA A 104 -3.45 -4.07 8.06
N GLY A 105 -3.92 -5.27 8.40
CA GLY A 105 -3.03 -6.39 8.73
C GLY A 105 -2.36 -7.02 7.50
N VAL A 106 -2.99 -6.84 6.33
CA VAL A 106 -2.47 -7.15 4.99
C VAL A 106 -3.07 -6.09 4.06
N SER A 107 -2.25 -5.41 3.26
CA SER A 107 -2.70 -4.35 2.36
C SER A 107 -3.81 -4.78 1.38
N ASN A 108 -3.79 -6.03 0.91
CA ASN A 108 -4.86 -6.60 0.07
C ASN A 108 -6.23 -6.48 0.74
N TRP A 109 -6.32 -6.82 2.04
CA TRP A 109 -7.58 -6.70 2.78
C TRP A 109 -8.06 -5.25 2.88
N GLY A 110 -7.13 -4.31 3.07
CA GLY A 110 -7.43 -2.88 3.06
C GLY A 110 -8.01 -2.42 1.72
N ALA A 111 -7.47 -2.91 0.61
CA ALA A 111 -7.98 -2.61 -0.74
C ALA A 111 -9.38 -3.20 -0.97
N TYR A 112 -9.61 -4.46 -0.59
CA TYR A 112 -10.93 -5.08 -0.67
C TYR A 112 -11.97 -4.36 0.19
N ALA A 113 -11.60 -3.97 1.41
CA ALA A 113 -12.47 -3.21 2.31
C ALA A 113 -12.79 -1.81 1.76
N LEU A 114 -11.82 -1.15 1.12
CA LEU A 114 -12.05 0.13 0.45
C LEU A 114 -13.06 -0.02 -0.71
N ALA A 115 -12.87 -1.03 -1.56
CA ALA A 115 -13.79 -1.31 -2.66
C ALA A 115 -15.21 -1.59 -2.16
N ALA A 116 -15.35 -2.44 -1.13
CA ALA A 116 -16.61 -2.75 -0.46
C ALA A 116 -17.28 -1.50 0.12
N GLY A 117 -16.53 -0.69 0.87
CA GLY A 117 -17.05 0.55 1.46
C GLY A 117 -17.53 1.56 0.42
N VAL A 118 -16.79 1.72 -0.68
CA VAL A 118 -17.22 2.57 -1.80
C VAL A 118 -18.51 2.05 -2.43
N ALA A 119 -18.62 0.73 -2.63
CA ALA A 119 -19.81 0.12 -3.22
C ALA A 119 -21.06 0.34 -2.34
N LEU A 120 -20.95 0.10 -1.03
CA LEU A 120 -22.02 0.35 -0.05
C LEU A 120 -22.47 1.81 -0.06
N LEU A 121 -21.54 2.76 -0.01
CA LEU A 121 -21.86 4.19 -0.04
C LEU A 121 -22.54 4.63 -1.34
N ARG A 122 -22.27 3.92 -2.44
CA ARG A 122 -22.86 4.20 -3.75
C ARG A 122 -24.15 3.43 -4.01
N GLY A 123 -24.52 2.51 -3.12
CA GLY A 123 -25.67 1.62 -3.30
C GLY A 123 -25.53 0.73 -4.53
N VAL A 124 -24.30 0.29 -4.84
CA VAL A 124 -24.01 -0.64 -5.93
C VAL A 124 -23.50 -1.96 -5.37
N ASP A 125 -23.89 -3.05 -6.00
CA ASP A 125 -23.40 -4.37 -5.66
C ASP A 125 -22.03 -4.61 -6.29
N LEU A 126 -21.15 -5.29 -5.54
CA LEU A 126 -19.92 -5.84 -6.10
C LEU A 126 -20.18 -7.26 -6.62
N PRO A 127 -19.49 -7.69 -7.69
CA PRO A 127 -19.56 -9.07 -8.14
C PRO A 127 -19.14 -10.02 -7.03
N ASP A 128 -19.92 -11.08 -6.81
CA ASP A 128 -19.68 -12.05 -5.75
C ASP A 128 -18.32 -12.77 -5.95
N GLU A 129 -17.88 -12.87 -7.20
CA GLU A 129 -16.60 -13.44 -7.62
C GLU A 129 -15.41 -12.59 -7.19
N LEU A 130 -15.60 -11.36 -6.71
CA LEU A 130 -14.52 -10.54 -6.15
C LEU A 130 -14.01 -11.13 -4.82
N PHE A 131 -14.88 -11.84 -4.10
CA PHE A 131 -14.58 -12.41 -2.79
C PHE A 131 -14.51 -13.95 -2.82
N ASP A 132 -14.33 -14.52 -4.01
CA ASP A 132 -14.25 -15.97 -4.21
C ASP A 132 -12.84 -16.49 -3.87
N PRO A 133 -12.70 -17.37 -2.86
CA PRO A 133 -11.43 -18.01 -2.52
C PRO A 133 -10.71 -18.66 -3.69
N ASP A 134 -11.43 -19.38 -4.55
CA ASP A 134 -10.79 -20.13 -5.63
C ASP A 134 -10.22 -19.19 -6.69
N ARG A 135 -10.94 -18.09 -6.96
CA ARG A 135 -10.45 -17.03 -7.83
C ARG A 135 -9.25 -16.30 -7.24
N GLU A 136 -9.29 -15.95 -5.97
CA GLU A 136 -8.16 -15.29 -5.28
C GLU A 136 -6.90 -16.17 -5.35
N ARG A 137 -7.06 -17.48 -5.12
CA ARG A 137 -5.97 -18.45 -5.26
C ARG A 137 -5.45 -18.52 -6.69
N ALA A 138 -6.33 -18.53 -7.69
CA ALA A 138 -5.95 -18.56 -9.08
C ALA A 138 -5.17 -17.29 -9.50
N ILE A 139 -5.55 -16.11 -8.99
CA ILE A 139 -4.83 -14.86 -9.23
C ILE A 139 -3.42 -14.94 -8.64
N LEU A 140 -3.28 -15.32 -7.36
CA LEU A 140 -1.99 -15.46 -6.71
C LEU A 140 -1.10 -16.50 -7.41
N GLN A 141 -1.65 -17.66 -7.75
CA GLN A 141 -0.93 -18.70 -8.46
C GLN A 141 -0.45 -18.21 -9.83
N THR A 142 -1.28 -17.48 -10.57
CA THR A 142 -0.89 -16.89 -11.85
C THR A 142 0.25 -15.89 -11.69
N MET A 143 0.23 -15.07 -10.64
CA MET A 143 1.31 -14.11 -10.37
C MET A 143 2.64 -14.79 -10.01
N VAL A 144 2.60 -15.95 -9.36
CA VAL A 144 3.78 -16.77 -9.04
C VAL A 144 4.28 -17.53 -10.27
N ASP A 145 3.39 -18.14 -11.05
CA ASP A 145 3.77 -18.98 -12.19
C ASP A 145 4.25 -18.16 -13.40
N ALA A 146 3.60 -17.01 -13.65
CA ALA A 146 3.86 -16.16 -14.80
C ALA A 146 4.70 -14.91 -14.46
N GLY A 147 4.90 -14.61 -13.18
CA GLY A 147 5.61 -13.43 -12.71
C GLY A 147 6.67 -13.75 -11.66
N PRO A 148 7.48 -12.76 -11.25
CA PRO A 148 8.50 -12.94 -10.22
C PRO A 148 7.92 -12.81 -8.80
N LEU A 149 6.62 -13.04 -8.60
CA LEU A 149 5.98 -12.81 -7.29
C LEU A 149 6.58 -13.75 -6.24
N VAL A 150 6.89 -13.18 -5.08
CA VAL A 150 7.33 -13.90 -3.89
C VAL A 150 6.49 -13.45 -2.72
N ASP A 151 6.32 -14.34 -1.74
CA ASP A 151 5.77 -13.99 -0.44
C ASP A 151 6.73 -13.05 0.30
N GLY A 152 6.23 -11.89 0.75
CA GLY A 152 7.05 -10.82 1.33
C GLY A 152 7.78 -11.19 2.62
N VAL A 153 7.27 -12.18 3.36
CA VAL A 153 7.84 -12.63 4.64
C VAL A 153 8.82 -13.78 4.41
N THR A 154 8.46 -14.79 3.62
CA THR A 154 9.31 -15.96 3.40
C THR A 154 10.35 -15.74 2.30
N GLY A 155 10.08 -14.83 1.37
CA GLY A 155 10.88 -14.60 0.17
C GLY A 155 10.83 -15.75 -0.84
N GLN A 156 9.90 -16.69 -0.67
CA GLN A 156 9.72 -17.84 -1.56
C GLN A 156 8.70 -17.52 -2.66
N GLN A 157 8.86 -18.15 -3.83
CA GLN A 157 7.87 -18.13 -4.91
C GLN A 157 6.72 -19.06 -4.56
N THR A 158 5.91 -18.64 -3.58
CA THR A 158 4.74 -19.37 -3.10
C THR A 158 3.51 -18.48 -3.22
N ALA A 159 2.37 -19.09 -3.54
CA ALA A 159 1.08 -18.40 -3.62
C ALA A 159 0.51 -18.14 -2.20
N THR A 160 1.31 -17.48 -1.38
CA THR A 160 0.98 -17.05 -0.02
C THR A 160 1.21 -15.54 0.10
N VAL A 161 0.52 -14.92 1.04
CA VAL A 161 0.62 -13.49 1.31
C VAL A 161 1.02 -13.32 2.76
N ASP A 162 2.06 -12.52 3.00
CA ASP A 162 2.62 -12.19 4.31
C ASP A 162 2.89 -13.38 5.24
N GLY A 163 3.24 -14.54 4.66
CA GLY A 163 3.52 -15.76 5.41
C GLY A 163 2.30 -16.38 6.10
N LEU A 164 1.09 -15.94 5.77
CA LEU A 164 -0.16 -16.45 6.35
C LEU A 164 -0.54 -17.80 5.76
N SER A 165 -1.22 -18.63 6.56
CA SER A 165 -1.92 -19.80 6.02
C SER A 165 -3.06 -19.36 5.11
N TRP A 166 -3.47 -20.21 4.19
CA TRP A 166 -4.57 -19.91 3.27
C TRP A 166 -5.87 -19.57 4.01
N GLU A 167 -6.17 -20.32 5.07
CA GLU A 167 -7.35 -20.14 5.91
C GLU A 167 -7.32 -18.79 6.62
N GLN A 168 -6.15 -18.37 7.11
CA GLN A 168 -5.96 -17.06 7.74
C GLN A 168 -6.09 -15.93 6.73
N TYR A 169 -5.51 -16.10 5.53
CA TYR A 169 -5.55 -15.10 4.48
C TYR A 169 -6.96 -14.83 3.96
N ILE A 170 -7.77 -15.90 3.78
CA ILE A 170 -9.07 -15.79 3.14
C ILE A 170 -10.20 -15.38 4.10
N ALA A 171 -10.06 -15.61 5.40
CA ALA A 171 -11.10 -15.34 6.39
C ALA A 171 -11.59 -13.86 6.37
N PRO A 172 -10.72 -12.83 6.30
CA PRO A 172 -11.17 -11.45 6.16
C PRO A 172 -11.94 -11.17 4.86
N LEU A 173 -11.55 -11.80 3.75
CA LEU A 173 -12.23 -11.62 2.46
C LEU A 173 -13.66 -12.16 2.50
N LEU A 174 -13.84 -13.35 3.07
CA LEU A 174 -15.16 -13.95 3.29
C LEU A 174 -16.01 -13.09 4.23
N ARG A 175 -15.40 -12.53 5.28
CA ARG A 175 -16.11 -11.65 6.21
C ARG A 175 -16.58 -10.35 5.53
N ILE A 176 -15.79 -9.77 4.63
CA ILE A 176 -16.21 -8.61 3.83
C ILE A 176 -17.41 -8.98 2.95
N ARG A 177 -17.39 -10.15 2.31
CA ARG A 177 -18.52 -10.64 1.49
C ARG A 177 -19.81 -10.77 2.30
N GLU A 178 -19.73 -11.28 3.53
CA GLU A 178 -20.89 -11.39 4.42
C GLU A 178 -21.48 -10.02 4.75
N ILE A 179 -20.63 -9.03 5.07
CA ILE A 179 -21.05 -7.67 5.39
C ILE A 179 -21.73 -7.01 4.19
N MET A 180 -21.23 -7.25 2.98
CA MET A 180 -21.82 -6.73 1.74
C MET A 180 -23.23 -7.26 1.45
N LYS A 181 -23.66 -8.34 2.10
CA LYS A 181 -24.97 -8.98 1.91
C LYS A 181 -26.00 -8.64 3.00
N MET A 182 -25.61 -7.86 4.01
CA MET A 182 -26.47 -7.40 5.10
C MET A 182 -27.28 -6.19 4.68
#